data_AF-A0A0Q7ENF4-F1
#
_entry.id   AF-A0A0Q7ENF4-F1
#
_cell.length_a   1.000
_cell.length_b   1.000
_cell.length_c   1.000
_cell.angle_alpha   90.00
_cell.angle_beta   90.00
_cell.angle_gamma   90.00
#
_symmetry.space_group_name_H-M   'P 1'
#
loop_
_entity.id
_entity.type
_entity.pdbx_description
1 polymer ?
#
loop_
_entity_poly.entity_id
_entity_poly.type
_entity_poly.pdbx_seq_one_letter_code
_entity_poly.pdbx_strand_id
1 'polypeptide(L)'
;MIAHLALPVLLGVMTMASETPASERSPVTESVVTVVGVGSKPDFDSGLLMATILVLGQSSNGDVDPYYLIQLSRDAPVPTVGAQCRIWHSDMALEFVGGLEISEGLKGRVFGHFECNAAAKDAQ
;
A
#
# COMPACT_ATOMS: atom_id res chain seq x y z
N MET A 1 -34.72 -63.42 22.83
CA MET A 1 -34.70 -62.00 22.42
C MET A 1 -34.01 -61.21 23.51
N ILE A 2 -32.85 -60.62 23.20
CA ILE A 2 -32.30 -59.32 23.61
C ILE A 2 -30.87 -59.32 23.05
N ALA A 3 -30.65 -58.47 22.04
CA ALA A 3 -29.37 -58.20 21.42
C ALA A 3 -28.60 -57.18 22.28
N HIS A 4 -27.27 -57.34 22.41
CA HIS A 4 -26.38 -56.26 22.83
C HIS A 4 -25.20 -56.23 21.85
N LEU A 5 -25.35 -55.39 20.83
CA LEU A 5 -24.28 -54.95 19.93
C LEU A 5 -23.39 -53.97 20.70
N ALA A 6 -22.11 -54.28 20.85
CA ALA A 6 -21.09 -53.33 21.30
C ALA A 6 -20.50 -52.60 20.08
N LEU A 7 -20.80 -51.31 19.94
CA LEU A 7 -20.10 -50.42 19.01
C LEU A 7 -18.79 -49.92 19.68
N PRO A 8 -17.63 -49.98 19.02
CA PRO A 8 -16.46 -49.25 19.47
C PRO A 8 -16.58 -47.75 19.14
N VAL A 9 -16.28 -46.97 20.16
CA VAL A 9 -16.33 -45.51 20.27
C VAL A 9 -15.27 -44.85 19.37
N LEU A 10 -15.70 -43.76 18.71
CA LEU A 10 -14.90 -42.83 17.91
C LEU A 10 -13.66 -42.31 18.66
N LEU A 11 -12.47 -42.40 18.05
CA LEU A 11 -11.40 -41.43 18.25
C LEU A 11 -11.13 -40.71 16.92
N GLY A 12 -11.87 -39.64 16.68
CA GLY A 12 -11.53 -38.65 15.67
C GLY A 12 -10.44 -37.75 16.22
N VAL A 13 -9.22 -37.87 15.67
CA VAL A 13 -8.15 -36.90 15.90
C VAL A 13 -8.56 -35.63 15.16
N MET A 14 -9.08 -34.64 15.88
CA MET A 14 -9.22 -33.28 15.35
C MET A 14 -7.83 -32.67 15.28
N THR A 15 -7.16 -32.80 14.14
CA THR A 15 -6.07 -31.90 13.76
C THR A 15 -6.66 -30.49 13.67
N MET A 16 -6.44 -29.68 14.69
CA MET A 16 -6.52 -28.22 14.57
C MET A 16 -5.41 -27.83 13.61
N ALA A 17 -5.74 -27.70 12.32
CA ALA A 17 -4.90 -26.96 11.40
C ALA A 17 -4.86 -25.54 11.96
N SER A 18 -3.68 -25.16 12.46
CA SER A 18 -3.39 -23.80 12.87
C SER A 18 -3.55 -22.93 11.62
N GLU A 19 -4.70 -22.27 11.51
CA GLU A 19 -4.91 -21.24 10.52
C GLU A 19 -3.95 -20.11 10.87
N THR A 20 -2.83 -20.06 10.13
CA THR A 20 -1.94 -18.90 10.13
C THR A 20 -2.83 -17.67 9.97
N PRO A 21 -2.85 -16.70 10.91
CA PRO A 21 -3.70 -15.55 10.78
C PRO A 21 -3.33 -14.86 9.47
N ALA A 22 -4.31 -14.77 8.56
CA ALA A 22 -4.16 -13.96 7.36
C ALA A 22 -3.73 -12.57 7.82
N SER A 23 -2.50 -12.18 7.49
CA SER A 23 -1.96 -10.85 7.79
C SER A 23 -3.04 -9.81 7.52
N GLU A 24 -3.58 -9.23 8.60
CA GLU A 24 -4.76 -8.36 8.57
C GLU A 24 -4.42 -7.12 7.73
N ARG A 25 -4.80 -7.14 6.45
CA ARG A 25 -4.55 -6.00 5.56
C ARG A 25 -5.40 -4.85 6.09
N SER A 26 -4.75 -3.78 6.52
CA SER A 26 -5.45 -2.56 6.91
C SER A 26 -6.34 -2.08 5.75
N PRO A 27 -7.50 -1.47 6.04
CA PRO A 27 -8.37 -0.94 5.00
C PRO A 27 -7.64 0.08 4.13
N VAL A 28 -7.95 0.09 2.83
CA VAL A 28 -7.45 1.10 1.89
C VAL A 28 -8.06 2.45 2.24
N THR A 29 -7.20 3.44 2.47
CA THR A 29 -7.54 4.82 2.74
C THR A 29 -7.31 5.65 1.49
N GLU A 30 -8.30 6.42 1.08
CA GLU A 30 -8.16 7.48 0.07
C GLU A 30 -7.74 8.78 0.76
N SER A 31 -6.80 9.52 0.17
CA SER A 31 -6.41 10.86 0.64
C SER A 31 -6.27 11.81 -0.54
N VAL A 32 -6.86 13.01 -0.41
CA VAL A 32 -6.63 14.12 -1.34
C VAL A 32 -5.35 14.82 -0.92
N VAL A 33 -4.44 15.00 -1.86
CA VAL A 33 -3.09 15.53 -1.62
C VAL A 33 -2.75 16.60 -2.64
N THR A 34 -1.81 17.47 -2.29
CA THR A 34 -1.23 18.47 -3.18
C THR A 34 0.22 18.15 -3.46
N VAL A 35 0.64 18.18 -4.72
CA VAL A 35 2.05 18.03 -5.10
C VAL A 35 2.82 19.27 -4.68
N VAL A 36 3.89 19.09 -3.90
CA VAL A 36 4.74 20.20 -3.45
C VAL A 36 6.19 20.09 -3.93
N GLY A 37 6.57 18.93 -4.47
CA GLY A 37 7.90 18.73 -5.05
C GLY A 37 7.91 17.58 -6.03
N VAL A 38 8.68 17.74 -7.11
CA VAL A 38 8.92 16.70 -8.11
C VAL A 38 10.43 16.65 -8.32
N GLY A 39 11.03 15.51 -7.99
CA GLY A 39 12.45 15.26 -8.15
C GLY A 39 12.85 15.19 -9.63
N SER A 40 14.13 15.46 -9.88
CA SER A 40 14.75 15.40 -11.20
C SER A 40 14.49 14.04 -11.87
N LYS A 41 14.04 14.08 -13.12
CA LYS A 41 13.79 12.89 -13.95
C LYS A 41 15.12 12.36 -14.49
N PRO A 42 15.67 11.22 -14.03
CA PRO A 42 16.60 10.48 -14.86
C PRO A 42 15.85 10.00 -16.10
N ASP A 43 16.33 10.41 -17.28
CA ASP A 43 15.90 9.82 -18.54
C ASP A 43 16.66 8.51 -18.70
N PHE A 44 15.93 7.39 -18.68
CA PHE A 44 16.52 6.09 -18.93
C PHE A 44 16.40 5.80 -20.43
N ASP A 45 17.46 5.28 -21.06
CA ASP A 45 17.48 4.88 -22.48
C ASP A 45 16.30 3.97 -22.92
N SER A 46 15.62 3.34 -21.96
CA SER A 46 14.42 2.52 -22.15
C SER A 46 13.12 3.30 -22.44
N GLY A 47 13.13 4.64 -22.37
CA GLY A 47 11.93 5.48 -22.38
C GLY A 47 11.09 5.37 -21.11
N LEU A 48 11.62 4.69 -20.07
CA LEU A 48 11.03 4.67 -18.74
C LEU A 48 11.36 5.99 -18.04
N LEU A 49 10.35 6.59 -17.42
CA LEU A 49 10.50 7.73 -16.53
C LEU A 49 10.40 7.25 -15.09
N MET A 50 11.33 7.72 -14.25
CA MET A 50 11.22 7.65 -12.81
C MET A 50 11.15 9.05 -12.24
N ALA A 51 10.14 9.33 -11.42
CA ALA A 51 10.05 10.59 -10.68
C ALA A 51 9.78 10.29 -9.20
N THR A 52 10.55 10.94 -8.33
CA THR A 52 10.20 11.03 -6.91
C THR A 52 9.28 12.22 -6.72
N ILE A 53 8.12 12.02 -6.12
CA ILE A 53 7.10 13.05 -5.95
C ILE A 53 6.83 13.21 -4.46
N LEU A 54 6.96 14.45 -3.96
CA LEU A 54 6.55 14.81 -2.61
C LEU A 54 5.14 15.43 -2.70
N VAL A 55 4.20 14.83 -1.98
CA VAL A 55 2.84 15.33 -1.84
C VAL A 55 2.51 15.56 -0.36
N LEU A 56 1.64 16.53 -0.09
CA LEU A 56 1.11 16.80 1.25
C LEU A 56 -0.39 16.53 1.26
N GLY A 57 -0.83 15.71 2.20
CA GLY A 57 -2.24 15.51 2.53
C GLY A 57 -2.57 16.09 3.90
N GLN A 58 -3.85 16.05 4.25
CA GLN A 58 -4.32 16.38 5.59
C GLN A 58 -4.95 15.15 6.24
N SER A 59 -4.57 14.87 7.48
CA SER A 59 -5.16 13.79 8.27
C SER A 59 -6.55 14.18 8.79
N SER A 60 -7.29 13.21 9.35
CA SER A 60 -8.57 13.48 10.00
C SER A 60 -8.48 14.43 11.19
N ASN A 61 -7.30 14.59 11.78
CA ASN A 61 -7.05 15.47 12.93
C ASN A 61 -6.62 16.88 12.51
N GLY A 62 -6.50 17.13 11.20
CA GLY A 62 -6.06 18.41 10.66
C GLY A 62 -4.54 18.54 10.50
N ASP A 63 -3.76 17.54 10.91
CA ASP A 63 -2.31 17.50 10.73
C ASP A 63 -1.93 17.37 9.26
N VAL A 64 -0.78 17.92 8.89
CA VAL A 64 -0.23 17.79 7.53
C VAL A 64 0.63 16.52 7.46
N ASP A 65 0.23 15.60 6.59
CA ASP A 65 0.95 14.34 6.35
C ASP A 65 1.77 14.44 5.05
N PRO A 66 3.11 14.31 5.11
CA PRO A 66 3.92 14.20 3.91
C PRO A 66 3.93 12.77 3.37
N TYR A 67 3.87 12.63 2.05
CA TYR A 67 4.03 11.34 1.35
C TYR A 67 5.07 11.47 0.25
N TYR A 68 5.96 10.48 0.19
CA TYR A 68 6.98 10.35 -0.84
C TYR A 68 6.60 9.20 -1.77
N LEU A 69 6.32 9.53 -3.03
CA LEU A 69 5.92 8.58 -4.05
C LEU A 69 7.05 8.38 -5.06
N ILE A 70 7.16 7.17 -5.60
CA ILE A 70 8.01 6.89 -6.76
C ILE A 70 7.07 6.51 -7.90
N GLN A 71 6.99 7.37 -8.92
CA GLN A 71 6.25 7.07 -10.14
C GLN A 71 7.21 6.48 -11.17
N LEU A 72 6.91 5.26 -11.61
CA LEU A 72 7.57 4.59 -12.74
C LEU A 72 6.55 4.50 -13.87
N SER A 73 6.80 5.17 -14.99
CA SER A 73 5.89 5.15 -16.13
C SER A 73 6.60 5.41 -17.44
N ARG A 74 6.02 4.93 -18.55
CA ARG A 74 6.46 5.29 -19.91
C ARG A 74 5.60 6.41 -20.49
N ASP A 75 4.29 6.34 -20.22
CA ASP A 75 3.29 7.13 -20.95
C ASP A 75 2.51 8.11 -20.05
N ALA A 76 2.58 7.94 -18.72
CA ALA A 76 1.88 8.82 -17.79
C ALA A 76 2.71 10.09 -17.54
N PRO A 77 2.12 11.28 -17.72
CA PRO A 77 2.82 12.52 -17.41
C PRO A 77 3.14 12.57 -15.91
N VAL A 78 4.30 13.15 -15.59
CA VAL A 78 4.64 13.47 -14.20
C VAL A 78 3.82 14.71 -13.80
N PRO A 79 3.15 14.71 -12.65
CA PRO A 79 2.33 15.83 -12.23
C PRO A 79 3.18 17.08 -11.97
N THR A 80 2.56 18.25 -12.04
CA THR A 80 3.21 19.53 -11.74
C THR A 80 3.09 19.87 -10.24
N VAL A 81 3.99 20.71 -9.74
CA VAL A 81 3.83 21.30 -8.41
C VAL A 81 2.52 22.09 -8.35
N GLY A 82 1.77 21.93 -7.26
CA GLY A 82 0.44 22.49 -7.06
C GLY A 82 -0.71 21.62 -7.57
N ALA A 83 -0.44 20.54 -8.32
CA ALA A 83 -1.49 19.63 -8.77
C ALA A 83 -2.20 18.98 -7.57
N GLN A 84 -3.53 18.90 -7.63
CA GLN A 84 -4.32 18.11 -6.70
C GLN A 84 -4.46 16.68 -7.21
N CYS A 85 -4.16 15.73 -6.33
CA CYS A 85 -4.16 14.32 -6.63
C CYS A 85 -4.89 13.54 -5.54
N ARG A 86 -5.24 12.29 -5.84
CA ARG A 86 -5.74 11.30 -4.90
C ARG A 86 -4.71 10.19 -4.80
N ILE A 87 -4.46 9.75 -3.57
CA ILE A 87 -3.67 8.55 -3.27
C ILE A 87 -4.56 7.54 -2.56
N TRP A 88 -4.34 6.27 -2.85
CA TRP A 88 -4.96 5.16 -2.13
C TRP A 88 -3.84 4.35 -1.50
N HIS A 89 -3.88 4.24 -0.17
CA HIS A 89 -2.82 3.59 0.60
C HIS A 89 -3.39 2.74 1.72
N SER A 90 -2.62 1.77 2.19
CA SER A 90 -2.94 0.98 3.37
C SER A 90 -1.69 0.82 4.22
N ASP A 91 -1.86 0.78 5.54
CA ASP A 91 -0.76 0.44 6.44
C ASP A 91 -0.56 -1.08 6.43
N MET A 92 0.63 -1.54 6.06
CA MET A 92 0.98 -2.96 6.06
C MET A 92 2.18 -3.20 6.96
N ALA A 93 2.24 -4.38 7.59
CA ALA A 93 3.48 -4.84 8.20
C ALA A 93 4.55 -4.94 7.11
N LEU A 94 5.69 -4.30 7.34
CA LEU A 94 6.84 -4.38 6.46
C LEU A 94 7.64 -5.61 6.89
N GLU A 95 7.50 -6.69 6.13
CA GLU A 95 8.26 -7.92 6.37
C GLU A 95 9.71 -7.78 5.87
N PHE A 96 9.94 -6.92 4.86
CA PHE A 96 11.25 -6.67 4.27
C PHE A 96 11.41 -5.22 3.82
N VAL A 97 12.53 -4.57 4.18
CA VAL A 97 12.98 -3.29 3.60
C VAL A 97 14.46 -3.42 3.24
N GLY A 98 14.79 -3.24 1.96
CA GLY A 98 16.19 -3.26 1.51
C GLY A 98 16.92 -4.60 1.69
N GLY A 99 16.19 -5.72 1.71
CA GLY A 99 16.77 -7.06 1.90
C GLY A 99 17.08 -7.42 3.36
N LEU A 100 16.73 -6.57 4.32
CA LEU A 100 16.76 -6.87 5.74
C LEU A 100 15.37 -7.33 6.19
N GLU A 101 15.31 -8.50 6.81
CA GLU A 101 14.16 -8.96 7.58
C GLU A 101 14.00 -8.03 8.79
N ILE A 102 12.82 -7.45 8.95
CA ILE A 102 12.56 -6.44 9.99
C ILE A 102 11.80 -7.08 11.14
N SER A 103 12.04 -6.57 12.35
CA SER A 103 11.32 -7.00 13.55
C SER A 103 9.80 -6.89 13.37
N GLU A 104 9.08 -7.87 13.90
CA GLU A 104 7.62 -7.86 13.98
C GLU A 104 7.12 -6.49 14.49
N GLY A 105 6.18 -5.87 13.76
CA GLY A 105 5.51 -4.64 14.18
C GLY A 105 5.91 -3.37 13.45
N LEU A 106 6.92 -3.38 12.57
CA LEU A 106 7.17 -2.23 11.70
C LEU A 106 6.04 -2.14 10.67
N LYS A 107 5.18 -1.11 10.78
CA LYS A 107 4.14 -0.83 9.79
C LYS A 107 4.60 0.28 8.86
N GLY A 108 4.39 0.10 7.57
CA GLY A 108 4.67 1.07 6.54
C GLY A 108 3.46 1.29 5.66
N ARG A 109 3.40 2.46 5.06
CA ARG A 109 2.33 2.82 4.14
C ARG A 109 2.65 2.27 2.75
N VAL A 110 1.77 1.41 2.24
CA VAL A 110 1.86 0.86 0.89
C VAL A 110 0.88 1.61 0.01
N PHE A 111 1.38 2.17 -1.09
CA PHE A 111 0.58 2.92 -2.06
C PHE A 111 0.07 1.98 -3.14
N GLY A 112 -1.25 1.90 -3.30
CA GLY A 112 -1.89 1.08 -4.32
C GLY A 112 -2.20 1.84 -5.60
N HIS A 113 -2.59 3.12 -5.48
CA HIS A 113 -2.96 3.93 -6.63
C HIS A 113 -2.66 5.42 -6.39
N PHE A 114 -2.34 6.13 -7.48
CA PHE A 114 -2.06 7.56 -7.49
C PHE A 114 -2.63 8.15 -8.78
N GLU A 115 -3.49 9.15 -8.64
CA GLU A 115 -4.17 9.81 -9.75
C GLU A 115 -4.19 11.31 -9.52
N CYS A 116 -3.77 12.09 -10.51
CA CYS A 116 -3.88 13.55 -10.47
C CYS A 116 -4.96 13.99 -11.45
N ASN A 117 -5.79 14.94 -11.02
CA ASN A 117 -6.64 15.64 -11.99
C ASN A 117 -5.71 16.34 -12.97
N ALA A 118 -5.96 16.17 -14.27
CA ALA A 118 -5.20 16.83 -15.32
C ALA A 118 -5.49 18.36 -15.31
N ALA A 119 -4.92 19.09 -14.36
CA ALA A 119 -4.89 20.55 -14.28
C ALA A 119 -3.74 20.92 -13.31
N ALA A 120 -2.70 21.65 -13.70
CA ALA A 120 -2.68 22.78 -14.61
C ALA A 120 -1.59 22.64 -15.69
N LYS A 121 -2.00 22.62 -16.97
CA LYS A 121 -1.27 23.43 -17.95
C LYS A 121 -1.37 24.87 -17.43
N ASP A 122 -0.27 25.61 -17.44
CA ASP A 122 -0.14 27.01 -17.03
C ASP A 122 0.41 27.21 -15.62
N ALA A 123 1.70 26.94 -15.44
CA ALA A 123 2.53 27.68 -14.50
C ALA A 123 3.98 27.72 -15.02
N GLN A 124 4.30 28.85 -15.66
CA GLN A 124 5.61 29.39 -16.10
C GLN A 124 6.11 29.01 -17.50
#